data_AF-A0A0K3BCS2-F1
#
_entry.id   AF-A0A0K3BCS2-F1
#
_cell.length_a   1.000
_cell.length_b   1.000
_cell.length_c   1.000
_cell.angle_alpha   90.00
_cell.angle_beta   90.00
_cell.angle_gamma   90.00
#
_symmetry.space_group_name_H-M   'P 1'
#
loop_
_entity.id
_entity.type
_entity.pdbx_description
1 polymer ?
#
loop_
_entity_poly.entity_id
_entity_poly.type
_entity_poly.pdbx_seq_one_letter_code
_entity_poly.pdbx_strand_id
1 'polypeptide(L)'
;MVRILPSSAPTNTILPGYSEKLPKQSALEVGFGLSSAQVNSESFLIAERSIAQASPGGVAVQGKSPQSPGAVAQTALPDNEKPTTFGLNPPKTPLDLLVKVGLLNGSAHARWSETLGPCVTPLSDASTSLASLSLLNAIPTLPGVTDLSGKLTESKLNPDQLTALTDQLKALPGPLSELGGLLPGPDKADGKGSLISLPNTLSTRSVVELVDIPGSANKAVRSTSTLQVASLNLLAGTPFAVSLNVVSQPTLQVTSTGDAKTSSVKYTAPVIEAKQGDKVLFKLDAANPTFDVPIGIPLPDLTTQLPDALKKLPLIGDLANALPKDSPLQSKAGELNKLKLDIGVLRLSIAGLQQKAEDVTQPLKGHHVAASARMLDLQVLPTQALGLPGLPSALAQVSLGEQIARAAAPAGGVVCGTAGGPPAPPANKPAPKEPHLAYTSAYQAIPMFWTGTAMLMVGVILVAALPRHRIRRAQAAADAPAPEEDDQP
;
A
#
# COMPACT_ATOMS: atom_id res chain seq x y z
N MET A 1 17.46 -1.92 -0.14
CA MET A 1 16.28 -2.25 -0.96
C MET A 1 15.24 -1.15 -0.81
N VAL A 2 14.97 -0.39 -1.88
CA VAL A 2 13.97 0.69 -1.89
C VAL A 2 12.61 0.06 -2.13
N ARG A 3 11.67 0.27 -1.20
CA ARG A 3 10.29 -0.19 -1.39
C ARG A 3 9.58 0.80 -2.29
N ILE A 4 9.00 0.31 -3.38
CA ILE A 4 8.17 1.10 -4.27
C ILE A 4 6.75 0.57 -4.08
N LEU A 5 5.90 1.33 -3.40
CA LEU A 5 4.46 1.18 -3.52
C LEU A 5 4.02 1.60 -4.94
N PRO A 6 2.85 1.16 -5.42
CA PRO A 6 2.33 1.64 -6.70
C PRO A 6 2.21 3.15 -6.63
N SER A 7 2.89 3.84 -7.55
CA SER A 7 3.06 5.30 -7.61
C SER A 7 4.16 5.91 -6.74
N SER A 8 4.94 5.17 -5.94
CA SER A 8 5.93 5.73 -5.01
C SER A 8 7.39 5.81 -5.52
N ALA A 9 7.61 5.77 -6.83
CA ALA A 9 8.85 6.26 -7.46
C ALA A 9 8.61 7.69 -8.00
N PRO A 10 9.62 8.59 -7.94
CA PRO A 10 9.57 9.87 -7.22
C PRO A 10 8.83 11.04 -7.91
N THR A 11 8.20 11.92 -7.11
CA THR A 11 7.98 13.35 -7.46
C THR A 11 8.98 14.31 -6.79
N ASN A 12 10.05 13.78 -6.20
CA ASN A 12 11.26 14.56 -5.93
C ASN A 12 12.35 14.04 -6.86
N THR A 13 12.38 14.62 -8.03
CA THR A 13 13.51 14.51 -8.93
C THR A 13 14.62 15.41 -8.39
N ILE A 14 15.86 14.93 -8.45
CA ILE A 14 17.06 15.70 -8.12
C ILE A 14 17.26 16.85 -9.15
N LEU A 15 16.49 16.83 -10.24
CA LEU A 15 16.50 17.85 -11.29
C LEU A 15 15.56 19.01 -10.90
N PRO A 16 16.10 20.22 -10.65
CA PRO A 16 15.29 21.39 -10.30
C PRO A 16 14.27 21.71 -11.40
N GLY A 17 13.03 22.03 -11.01
CA GLY A 17 11.95 22.48 -11.90
C GLY A 17 11.11 21.37 -12.58
N TYR A 18 11.44 20.09 -12.42
CA TYR A 18 10.64 18.99 -12.99
C TYR A 18 9.53 18.46 -12.05
N SER A 19 9.57 18.78 -10.76
CA SER A 19 8.55 18.39 -9.78
C SER A 19 7.16 18.96 -10.08
N GLU A 20 7.07 20.12 -10.75
CA GLU A 20 5.81 20.80 -11.08
C GLU A 20 5.09 20.20 -12.30
N LYS A 21 5.80 19.44 -13.15
CA LYS A 21 5.25 18.82 -14.37
C LYS A 21 4.83 17.36 -14.19
N LEU A 22 5.10 16.78 -13.02
CA LEU A 22 4.74 15.41 -12.72
C LEU A 22 3.34 15.34 -12.08
N PRO A 23 2.57 14.27 -12.34
CA PRO A 23 1.28 14.08 -11.68
C PRO A 23 1.45 14.13 -10.17
N LYS A 24 0.65 14.96 -9.48
CA LYS A 24 0.65 15.02 -8.01
C LYS A 24 0.25 13.64 -7.47
N GLN A 25 1.14 13.03 -6.69
CA GLN A 25 0.93 11.74 -6.03
C GLN A 25 -0.21 11.80 -5.01
N SER A 26 -0.76 10.63 -4.71
CA SER A 26 -1.72 10.46 -3.62
C SER A 26 -1.07 10.92 -2.30
N ALA A 27 -1.83 11.61 -1.46
CA ALA A 27 -1.30 12.11 -0.19
C ALA A 27 -0.95 10.98 0.79
N LEU A 28 -1.71 9.88 0.71
CA LEU A 28 -1.52 8.64 1.46
C LEU A 28 -1.67 7.45 0.51
N GLU A 29 -0.64 6.61 0.47
CA GLU A 29 -0.61 5.34 -0.26
C GLU A 29 -0.32 4.21 0.71
N VAL A 30 -1.11 3.15 0.65
CA VAL A 30 -0.90 1.96 1.48
C VAL A 30 -0.99 0.71 0.61
N GLY A 31 -0.02 -0.21 0.79
CA GLY A 31 0.05 -1.48 0.07
C GLY A 31 0.36 -2.67 0.97
N PHE A 32 -0.33 -3.79 0.77
CA PHE A 32 -0.21 -5.01 1.59
C PHE A 32 0.03 -6.27 0.77
N GLY A 33 0.68 -7.25 1.42
CA GLY A 33 0.88 -8.58 0.87
C GLY A 33 2.00 -8.64 -0.17
N LEU A 34 3.16 -8.05 0.08
CA LEU A 34 4.26 -8.11 -0.88
C LEU A 34 5.10 -9.38 -0.65
N SER A 35 5.10 -10.26 -1.64
CA SER A 35 6.02 -11.38 -1.73
C SER A 35 6.82 -11.25 -3.02
N SER A 36 8.15 -11.27 -2.92
CA SER A 36 9.05 -11.12 -4.06
C SER A 36 10.07 -12.25 -4.04
N ALA A 37 10.03 -13.11 -5.05
CA ALA A 37 11.08 -14.06 -5.35
C ALA A 37 11.81 -13.61 -6.63
N GLN A 38 13.14 -13.62 -6.61
CA GLN A 38 13.99 -13.18 -7.71
C GLN A 38 15.17 -14.14 -7.87
N VAL A 39 15.53 -14.40 -9.12
CA VAL A 39 16.70 -15.18 -9.48
C VAL A 39 17.47 -14.39 -10.52
N ASN A 40 18.77 -14.27 -10.29
CA ASN A 40 19.71 -13.70 -11.23
C ASN A 40 20.93 -14.63 -11.29
N SER A 41 20.89 -15.64 -12.16
CA SER A 41 21.96 -16.64 -12.25
C SER A 41 23.34 -16.03 -12.47
N GLU A 42 23.36 -14.82 -13.02
CA GLU A 42 24.55 -14.09 -13.44
C GLU A 42 24.92 -12.94 -12.49
N SER A 43 24.34 -12.88 -11.28
CA SER A 43 24.82 -11.89 -10.31
C SER A 43 26.29 -12.17 -9.96
N PHE A 44 27.08 -11.10 -9.96
CA PHE A 44 28.48 -11.11 -9.54
C PHE A 44 28.60 -11.57 -8.08
N LEU A 45 27.66 -11.14 -7.24
CA LEU A 45 27.57 -11.60 -5.85
C LEU A 45 26.74 -12.88 -5.81
N ILE A 46 27.36 -13.98 -5.40
CA ILE A 46 26.69 -15.29 -5.39
C ILE A 46 25.45 -15.27 -4.47
N ALA A 47 25.48 -14.47 -3.39
CA ALA A 47 24.32 -14.27 -2.51
C ALA A 47 23.10 -13.63 -3.21
N GLU A 48 23.31 -12.87 -4.28
CA GLU A 48 22.23 -12.24 -5.04
C GLU A 48 21.69 -13.11 -6.17
N ARG A 49 22.22 -14.33 -6.33
CA ARG A 49 21.76 -15.22 -7.40
C ARG A 49 20.35 -15.75 -7.20
N SER A 50 19.91 -15.87 -5.95
CA SER A 50 18.52 -16.06 -5.57
C SER A 50 18.22 -15.20 -4.35
N ILE A 51 17.15 -14.42 -4.41
CA ILE A 51 16.69 -13.58 -3.30
C ILE A 51 15.18 -13.79 -3.16
N ALA A 52 14.77 -14.25 -1.99
CA ALA A 52 13.38 -14.30 -1.59
C ALA A 52 13.14 -13.25 -0.50
N GLN A 53 12.07 -12.47 -0.62
CA GLN A 53 11.65 -11.50 0.38
C GLN A 53 10.14 -11.53 0.57
N ALA A 54 9.75 -11.58 1.84
CA ALA A 54 8.37 -11.43 2.28
C ALA A 54 8.26 -10.13 3.09
N SER A 55 7.36 -9.23 2.68
CA SER A 55 7.07 -7.98 3.37
C SER A 55 5.57 -7.77 3.53
N PRO A 56 5.03 -7.86 4.76
CA PRO A 56 3.58 -7.92 4.98
C PRO A 56 2.81 -6.65 4.57
N GLY A 57 3.41 -5.46 4.65
CA GLY A 57 2.74 -4.23 4.22
C GLY A 57 3.62 -2.99 4.34
N GLY A 58 3.27 -1.92 3.64
CA GLY A 58 4.02 -0.67 3.55
C GLY A 58 3.10 0.53 3.38
N VAL A 59 3.56 1.69 3.87
CA VAL A 59 2.84 2.96 3.84
C VAL A 59 3.76 3.99 3.19
N ALA A 60 3.22 4.87 2.35
CA ALA A 60 3.89 6.08 1.92
C ALA A 60 3.01 7.30 2.19
N VAL A 61 3.63 8.35 2.72
CA VAL A 61 2.99 9.65 2.94
C VAL A 61 3.71 10.64 2.05
N GLN A 62 2.98 11.28 1.13
CA GLN A 62 3.56 12.19 0.13
C GLN A 62 4.75 11.57 -0.62
N GLY A 63 4.63 10.30 -1.00
CA GLY A 63 5.66 9.56 -1.75
C GLY A 63 6.86 9.07 -0.92
N LYS A 64 6.91 9.27 0.41
CA LYS A 64 7.99 8.75 1.27
C LYS A 64 7.56 7.48 2.01
N SER A 65 8.23 6.36 1.76
CA SER A 65 7.94 5.07 2.41
C SER A 65 9.02 4.65 3.42
N PRO A 66 8.72 4.54 4.74
CA PRO A 66 9.62 3.87 5.68
C PRO A 66 9.72 2.36 5.43
N GLN A 67 10.78 1.73 5.92
CA GLN A 67 10.89 0.27 5.96
C GLN A 67 9.87 -0.27 6.97
N SER A 68 9.07 -1.26 6.56
CA SER A 68 8.07 -1.85 7.44
C SER A 68 8.70 -2.86 8.39
N PRO A 69 8.31 -2.88 9.67
CA PRO A 69 8.71 -3.95 10.58
C PRO A 69 8.23 -5.31 10.05
N GLY A 70 8.99 -6.37 10.33
CA GLY A 70 8.60 -7.74 10.01
C GLY A 70 8.80 -8.20 8.57
N ALA A 71 9.65 -7.51 7.81
CA ALA A 71 10.14 -8.06 6.56
C ALA A 71 11.20 -9.14 6.82
N VAL A 72 11.09 -10.27 6.13
CA VAL A 72 12.15 -11.29 6.07
C VAL A 72 12.69 -11.39 4.66
N ALA A 73 14.00 -11.57 4.56
CA ALA A 73 14.68 -11.82 3.31
C ALA A 73 15.66 -12.98 3.51
N GLN A 74 15.80 -13.82 2.50
CA GLN A 74 16.79 -14.89 2.45
C GLN A 74 17.51 -14.81 1.10
N THR A 75 18.83 -14.90 1.15
CA THR A 75 19.72 -14.96 -0.02
C THR A 75 20.14 -16.40 -0.29
N ALA A 76 20.52 -16.68 -1.53
CA ALA A 76 20.90 -17.99 -2.07
C ALA A 76 21.95 -18.76 -1.25
N LEU A 77 22.89 -18.05 -0.62
CA LEU A 77 24.04 -18.66 0.05
C LEU A 77 24.05 -18.44 1.57
N PRO A 78 24.46 -19.46 2.35
CA PRO A 78 24.66 -20.86 1.92
C PRO A 78 23.34 -21.50 1.41
N ASP A 79 23.39 -22.61 0.66
CA ASP A 79 22.15 -23.27 0.17
C ASP A 79 21.23 -23.57 1.37
N ASN A 80 20.12 -22.85 1.47
CA ASN A 80 19.25 -22.93 2.62
C ASN A 80 18.29 -24.12 2.46
N GLU A 81 18.47 -25.18 3.24
CA GLU A 81 17.51 -26.30 3.26
C GLU A 81 16.12 -25.87 3.76
N LYS A 82 16.06 -24.86 4.63
CA LYS A 82 14.84 -24.40 5.29
C LYS A 82 14.55 -22.92 5.00
N PRO A 83 13.26 -22.55 4.89
CA PRO A 83 12.86 -21.16 4.75
C PRO A 83 13.14 -20.37 6.04
N THR A 84 13.45 -19.09 5.87
CA THR A 84 13.38 -18.12 6.97
C THR A 84 11.94 -17.69 7.14
N THR A 85 11.42 -17.74 8.36
CA THR A 85 10.04 -17.36 8.66
C THR A 85 9.96 -16.27 9.71
N PHE A 86 8.85 -15.56 9.72
CA PHE A 86 8.53 -14.56 10.73
C PHE A 86 7.04 -14.60 11.03
N GLY A 87 6.71 -14.32 12.28
CA GLY A 87 5.35 -14.10 12.76
C GLY A 87 5.35 -12.92 13.71
N LEU A 88 4.44 -11.97 13.49
CA LEU A 88 4.25 -10.82 14.36
C LEU A 88 2.78 -10.57 14.59
N ASN A 89 2.44 -10.43 15.86
CA ASN A 89 1.20 -9.78 16.26
C ASN A 89 1.53 -8.31 16.57
N PRO A 90 1.14 -7.36 15.72
CA PRO A 90 1.47 -5.95 15.95
C PRO A 90 0.92 -5.49 17.31
N PRO A 91 1.71 -4.77 18.13
CA PRO A 91 1.18 -4.17 19.34
C PRO A 91 0.13 -3.12 18.97
N LYS A 92 -0.81 -2.83 19.88
CA LYS A 92 -1.75 -1.72 19.67
C LYS A 92 -0.96 -0.41 19.61
N THR A 93 -1.18 0.37 18.56
CA THR A 93 -0.55 1.68 18.41
C THR A 93 -1.58 2.76 18.11
N PRO A 94 -1.26 4.04 18.29
CA PRO A 94 -2.09 5.12 17.75
C PRO A 94 -2.23 5.07 16.22
N LEU A 95 -1.37 4.35 15.47
CA LEU A 95 -1.53 4.18 14.02
C LEU A 95 -2.65 3.20 13.66
N ASP A 96 -3.12 2.38 14.61
CA ASP A 96 -4.28 1.49 14.44
C ASP A 96 -5.55 2.26 14.03
N LEU A 97 -5.54 3.57 14.31
CA LEU A 97 -6.54 4.54 13.89
C LEU A 97 -6.58 4.80 12.39
N LEU A 98 -5.50 4.52 11.66
CA LEU A 98 -5.46 4.64 10.20
C LEU A 98 -5.33 3.27 9.55
N VAL A 99 -4.56 2.38 10.18
CA VAL A 99 -4.18 1.08 9.68
C VAL A 99 -4.06 0.11 10.85
N LYS A 100 -5.01 -0.82 10.97
CA LYS A 100 -4.94 -1.91 11.94
C LYS A 100 -4.68 -3.21 11.20
N VAL A 101 -3.64 -3.92 11.61
CA VAL A 101 -3.20 -5.15 10.98
C VAL A 101 -3.25 -6.25 12.02
N GLY A 102 -3.86 -7.39 11.68
CA GLY A 102 -3.86 -8.59 12.50
C GLY A 102 -2.52 -9.32 12.44
N LEU A 103 -2.54 -10.60 12.85
CA LEU A 103 -1.36 -11.47 12.77
C LEU A 103 -0.73 -11.44 11.37
N LEU A 104 0.55 -11.13 11.31
CA LEU A 104 1.38 -11.10 10.11
C LEU A 104 2.30 -12.31 10.13
N ASN A 105 2.31 -13.09 9.05
CA ASN A 105 3.32 -14.12 8.83
C ASN A 105 4.02 -13.88 7.50
N GLY A 106 5.29 -14.23 7.44
CA GLY A 106 6.09 -14.22 6.23
C GLY A 106 7.01 -15.43 6.17
N SER A 107 7.29 -15.91 4.96
CA SER A 107 8.33 -16.89 4.70
C SER A 107 9.12 -16.51 3.45
N ALA A 108 10.43 -16.71 3.50
CA ALA A 108 11.35 -16.52 2.39
C ALA A 108 12.25 -17.76 2.30
N HIS A 109 12.25 -18.42 1.14
CA HIS A 109 13.09 -19.55 0.81
C HIS A 109 13.91 -19.23 -0.44
N ALA A 110 15.22 -19.08 -0.30
CA ALA A 110 16.13 -18.92 -1.42
C ALA A 110 17.20 -20.01 -1.38
N ARG A 111 17.36 -20.71 -2.50
CA ARG A 111 18.31 -21.81 -2.65
C ARG A 111 19.23 -21.58 -3.83
N TRP A 112 20.46 -22.06 -3.70
CA TRP A 112 21.42 -22.11 -4.80
C TRP A 112 22.46 -23.15 -4.48
N SER A 113 22.57 -24.19 -5.30
CA SER A 113 23.56 -25.24 -5.09
C SER A 113 24.89 -24.85 -5.72
N GLU A 114 26.00 -25.12 -5.04
CA GLU A 114 27.33 -25.00 -5.64
C GLU A 114 27.54 -25.99 -6.80
N THR A 115 26.88 -27.16 -6.75
CA THR A 115 27.01 -28.23 -7.74
C THR A 115 25.91 -28.21 -8.79
N LEU A 116 24.66 -27.90 -8.42
CA LEU A 116 23.52 -27.90 -9.35
C LEU A 116 23.14 -26.49 -9.82
N GLY A 117 23.78 -25.45 -9.29
CA GLY A 117 23.47 -24.06 -9.60
C GLY A 117 22.00 -23.72 -9.27
N PRO A 118 21.25 -23.12 -10.22
CA PRO A 118 19.84 -22.76 -10.04
C PRO A 118 18.88 -23.96 -10.09
N CYS A 119 19.37 -25.18 -10.31
CA CYS A 119 18.52 -26.36 -10.57
C CYS A 119 18.14 -27.10 -9.29
N VAL A 120 17.72 -26.33 -8.30
CA VAL A 120 17.24 -26.76 -6.98
C VAL A 120 15.78 -26.34 -6.78
N THR A 121 15.06 -27.05 -5.93
CA THR A 121 13.65 -26.77 -5.64
C THR A 121 13.42 -26.57 -4.14
N PRO A 122 12.70 -25.52 -3.71
CA PRO A 122 12.36 -24.33 -4.52
C PRO A 122 13.62 -23.51 -4.83
N LEU A 123 13.68 -22.86 -5.98
CA LEU A 123 14.80 -21.99 -6.33
C LEU A 123 14.69 -20.64 -5.61
N SER A 124 13.50 -20.04 -5.64
CA SER A 124 13.13 -18.87 -4.84
C SER A 124 11.63 -18.90 -4.57
N ASP A 125 11.21 -18.83 -3.32
CA ASP A 125 9.81 -18.82 -2.89
C ASP A 125 9.65 -17.81 -1.75
N ALA A 126 8.70 -16.90 -1.89
CA ALA A 126 8.34 -15.97 -0.83
C ALA A 126 6.82 -16.00 -0.65
N SER A 127 6.37 -16.02 0.61
CA SER A 127 4.96 -15.83 0.91
C SER A 127 4.75 -14.89 2.09
N THR A 128 3.64 -14.16 2.05
CA THR A 128 3.14 -13.36 3.17
C THR A 128 1.69 -13.72 3.42
N SER A 129 1.28 -13.68 4.68
CA SER A 129 -0.13 -13.77 5.04
C SER A 129 -0.44 -12.77 6.14
N LEU A 130 -1.60 -12.14 6.08
CA LEU A 130 -2.15 -11.34 7.16
C LEU A 130 -3.52 -11.90 7.54
N ALA A 131 -3.80 -11.98 8.83
CA ALA A 131 -5.06 -12.56 9.32
C ALA A 131 -6.25 -11.61 9.17
N SER A 132 -6.02 -10.31 9.38
CA SER A 132 -7.03 -9.28 9.18
C SER A 132 -6.38 -7.93 8.89
N LEU A 133 -7.16 -7.05 8.26
CA LEU A 133 -6.72 -5.71 7.89
C LEU A 133 -7.89 -4.73 8.00
N SER A 134 -7.63 -3.53 8.51
CA SER A 134 -8.59 -2.44 8.54
C SER A 134 -7.87 -1.15 8.16
N LEU A 135 -8.38 -0.43 7.17
CA LEU A 135 -7.73 0.75 6.59
C LEU A 135 -8.67 1.93 6.48
N LEU A 136 -8.05 3.12 6.53
CA LEU A 136 -8.69 4.40 6.27
C LEU A 136 -9.92 4.61 7.15
N ASN A 137 -9.69 4.67 8.47
CA ASN A 137 -10.74 5.10 9.41
C ASN A 137 -10.90 6.64 9.43
N ALA A 138 -10.03 7.36 8.72
CA ALA A 138 -10.13 8.78 8.37
C ALA A 138 -9.35 9.06 7.07
N ILE A 139 -9.70 10.13 6.36
CA ILE A 139 -9.05 10.63 5.15
C ILE A 139 -8.24 11.88 5.54
N PRO A 140 -6.90 11.78 5.65
CA PRO A 140 -6.07 12.84 6.23
C PRO A 140 -6.06 14.16 5.43
N THR A 141 -6.41 14.10 4.15
CA THR A 141 -6.40 15.25 3.23
C THR A 141 -7.66 16.09 3.28
N LEU A 142 -8.74 15.55 3.85
CA LEU A 142 -9.98 16.28 4.00
C LEU A 142 -9.95 17.10 5.30
N PRO A 143 -10.68 18.22 5.36
CA PRO A 143 -10.74 19.02 6.58
C PRO A 143 -11.29 18.20 7.76
N GLY A 144 -10.55 18.20 8.87
CA GLY A 144 -10.97 17.65 10.16
C GLY A 144 -11.94 18.54 10.94
N VAL A 145 -12.59 19.50 10.25
CA VAL A 145 -13.56 20.41 10.84
C VAL A 145 -14.93 20.19 10.19
N THR A 146 -15.98 20.34 10.97
CA THR A 146 -17.38 20.28 10.50
C THR A 146 -17.84 21.60 9.89
N ASP A 147 -17.18 22.71 10.24
CA ASP A 147 -17.46 24.03 9.68
C ASP A 147 -16.49 24.37 8.54
N LEU A 148 -17.04 24.46 7.32
CA LEU A 148 -16.33 24.87 6.11
C LEU A 148 -16.71 26.29 5.67
N SER A 149 -17.32 27.09 6.54
CA SER A 149 -17.64 28.50 6.27
C SER A 149 -16.37 29.22 5.81
N GLY A 150 -16.43 29.86 4.63
CA GLY A 150 -15.30 30.56 4.03
C GLY A 150 -14.20 29.67 3.43
N LYS A 151 -14.34 28.33 3.44
CA LYS A 151 -13.39 27.39 2.81
C LYS A 151 -13.83 26.87 1.44
N LEU A 152 -15.11 27.02 1.10
CA LEU A 152 -15.71 26.57 -0.17
C LEU A 152 -15.66 27.69 -1.24
N THR A 153 -14.49 28.31 -1.41
CA THR A 153 -14.33 29.56 -2.18
C THR A 153 -14.45 29.40 -3.70
N GLU A 154 -14.32 28.18 -4.23
CA GLU A 154 -14.35 27.89 -5.67
C GLU A 154 -15.54 27.03 -6.09
N SER A 155 -16.57 26.92 -5.24
CA SER A 155 -17.73 26.08 -5.54
C SER A 155 -18.55 26.65 -6.71
N LYS A 156 -19.05 25.77 -7.59
CA LYS A 156 -19.97 26.12 -8.68
C LYS A 156 -21.43 26.27 -8.21
N LEU A 157 -21.69 26.10 -6.92
CA LEU A 157 -23.00 26.25 -6.32
C LEU A 157 -23.39 27.72 -6.21
N ASN A 158 -24.70 27.99 -6.32
CA ASN A 158 -25.19 29.34 -6.03
C ASN A 158 -25.11 29.66 -4.52
N PRO A 159 -25.20 30.93 -4.09
CA PRO A 159 -25.03 31.32 -2.69
C PRO A 159 -25.98 30.61 -1.72
N ASP A 160 -27.24 30.42 -2.10
CA ASP A 160 -28.25 29.76 -1.25
C ASP A 160 -27.95 28.27 -1.06
N GLN A 161 -27.55 27.59 -2.14
CA GLN A 161 -27.10 26.19 -2.10
C GLN A 161 -25.81 26.04 -1.30
N LEU A 162 -24.90 27.02 -1.39
CA LEU A 162 -23.65 27.01 -0.64
C LEU A 162 -23.90 27.19 0.87
N THR A 163 -24.81 28.08 1.26
CA THR A 163 -25.22 28.25 2.66
C THR A 163 -25.90 26.99 3.16
N ALA A 164 -26.88 26.45 2.42
CA ALA A 164 -27.57 25.22 2.78
C ALA A 164 -26.60 24.03 2.93
N LEU A 165 -25.64 23.89 2.00
CA LEU A 165 -24.60 22.87 2.09
C LEU A 165 -23.71 23.06 3.31
N THR A 166 -23.30 24.29 3.59
CA THR A 166 -22.45 24.61 4.75
C THR A 166 -23.18 24.28 6.06
N ASP A 167 -24.47 24.59 6.15
CA ASP A 167 -25.28 24.26 7.32
C ASP A 167 -25.50 22.76 7.46
N GLN A 168 -25.67 22.04 6.34
CA GLN A 168 -25.73 20.58 6.35
C GLN A 168 -24.42 19.92 6.77
N LEU A 169 -23.28 20.43 6.29
CA LEU A 169 -21.95 19.98 6.70
C LEU A 169 -21.74 20.18 8.20
N LYS A 170 -22.18 21.31 8.76
CA LYS A 170 -22.17 21.58 10.21
C LYS A 170 -23.06 20.59 10.98
N ALA A 171 -24.16 20.16 10.37
CA ALA A 171 -25.11 19.21 10.97
C ALA A 171 -24.65 17.74 10.86
N LEU A 172 -23.57 17.45 10.13
CA LEU A 172 -23.02 16.09 10.06
C LEU A 172 -22.46 15.66 11.44
N PRO A 173 -22.60 14.38 11.81
CA PRO A 173 -22.08 13.82 13.06
C PRO A 173 -20.56 13.92 13.23
N GLY A 174 -19.82 14.09 12.14
CA GLY A 174 -18.37 14.19 12.13
C GLY A 174 -17.84 15.01 10.94
N PRO A 175 -16.55 15.33 10.93
CA PRO A 175 -15.92 16.12 9.87
C PRO A 175 -15.88 15.39 8.52
N LEU A 176 -15.54 16.11 7.45
CA LEU A 176 -15.37 15.51 6.12
C LEU A 176 -14.22 14.50 6.06
N SER A 177 -13.18 14.67 6.88
CA SER A 177 -12.12 13.65 7.05
C SER A 177 -12.66 12.30 7.50
N GLU A 178 -13.83 12.26 8.12
CA GLU A 178 -14.50 11.04 8.58
C GLU A 178 -15.70 10.68 7.69
N LEU A 179 -15.78 11.27 6.49
CA LEU A 179 -16.94 11.17 5.60
C LEU A 179 -18.25 11.45 6.36
N GLY A 180 -18.31 12.55 7.12
CA GLY A 180 -19.51 12.94 7.85
C GLY A 180 -19.87 12.01 9.01
N GLY A 181 -18.89 11.31 9.59
CA GLY A 181 -19.11 10.33 10.66
C GLY A 181 -19.44 8.91 10.16
N LEU A 182 -19.31 8.63 8.86
CA LEU A 182 -19.35 7.26 8.33
C LEU A 182 -18.11 6.46 8.70
N LEU A 183 -16.96 7.13 8.74
CA LEU A 183 -15.73 6.56 9.26
C LEU A 183 -15.66 6.86 10.77
N PRO A 184 -15.11 5.96 11.58
CA PRO A 184 -15.17 6.04 13.03
C PRO A 184 -14.21 7.09 13.62
N GLY A 185 -13.35 7.67 12.78
CA GLY A 185 -12.38 8.69 13.19
C GLY A 185 -11.18 8.14 13.95
N PRO A 186 -10.25 9.02 14.34
CA PRO A 186 -9.05 8.66 15.09
C PRO A 186 -9.33 8.32 16.56
N ASP A 187 -10.56 8.44 17.06
CA ASP A 187 -10.83 8.19 18.48
C ASP A 187 -11.45 6.81 18.76
N LYS A 188 -11.75 6.02 17.72
CA LYS A 188 -12.39 4.69 17.83
C LYS A 188 -11.61 3.61 17.07
N ALA A 189 -10.68 2.95 17.77
CA ALA A 189 -9.70 2.00 17.23
C ALA A 189 -10.18 0.52 17.13
N ASP A 190 -11.48 0.24 17.17
CA ASP A 190 -11.96 -1.15 17.17
C ASP A 190 -11.95 -1.78 15.76
N GLY A 191 -11.87 -0.97 14.71
CA GLY A 191 -11.86 -1.40 13.30
C GLY A 191 -13.26 -1.55 12.70
N LYS A 192 -14.32 -1.21 13.45
CA LYS A 192 -15.68 -1.08 12.92
C LYS A 192 -15.84 0.29 12.28
N GLY A 193 -16.39 0.35 11.07
CA GLY A 193 -16.58 1.57 10.29
C GLY A 193 -15.42 1.91 9.37
N SER A 194 -14.38 1.08 9.27
CA SER A 194 -13.28 1.33 8.33
C SER A 194 -13.73 1.33 6.88
N LEU A 195 -13.10 2.18 6.06
CA LEU A 195 -13.43 2.23 4.65
C LEU A 195 -13.13 0.90 3.96
N ILE A 196 -12.05 0.21 4.37
CA ILE A 196 -11.75 -1.16 3.97
C ILE A 196 -11.53 -2.00 5.23
N SER A 197 -12.21 -3.15 5.28
CA SER A 197 -12.02 -4.19 6.26
C SER A 197 -11.82 -5.54 5.55
N LEU A 198 -10.85 -6.31 6.02
CA LEU A 198 -10.50 -7.64 5.54
C LEU A 198 -10.60 -8.56 6.75
N PRO A 199 -11.75 -9.23 6.94
CA PRO A 199 -12.00 -10.04 8.14
C PRO A 199 -11.27 -11.39 8.08
N ASN A 200 -10.94 -11.84 6.86
CA ASN A 200 -10.32 -13.12 6.57
C ASN A 200 -8.86 -12.95 6.17
N THR A 201 -8.16 -14.07 6.06
CA THR A 201 -6.75 -14.09 5.66
C THR A 201 -6.58 -13.58 4.22
N LEU A 202 -5.64 -12.65 4.04
CA LEU A 202 -5.05 -12.33 2.73
C LEU A 202 -3.68 -12.98 2.70
N SER A 203 -3.37 -13.74 1.64
CA SER A 203 -2.06 -14.32 1.41
C SER A 203 -1.53 -14.01 0.02
N THR A 204 -0.23 -13.81 -0.09
CA THR A 204 0.45 -13.75 -1.39
C THR A 204 1.60 -14.73 -1.42
N ARG A 205 1.89 -15.21 -2.62
CA ARG A 205 3.04 -16.08 -2.87
C ARG A 205 3.68 -15.72 -4.19
N SER A 206 5.00 -15.59 -4.20
CA SER A 206 5.82 -15.37 -5.38
C SER A 206 6.84 -16.50 -5.45
N VAL A 207 6.88 -17.22 -6.56
CA VAL A 207 7.79 -18.35 -6.77
C VAL A 207 8.54 -18.14 -8.07
N VAL A 208 9.85 -18.38 -8.06
CA VAL A 208 10.67 -18.50 -9.25
C VAL A 208 11.14 -19.94 -9.38
N GLU A 209 10.94 -20.51 -10.56
CA GLU A 209 11.31 -21.88 -10.89
C GLU A 209 11.97 -21.93 -12.27
N LEU A 210 12.71 -23.02 -12.52
CA LEU A 210 13.16 -23.38 -13.85
C LEU A 210 12.15 -24.32 -14.49
N VAL A 211 11.79 -24.04 -15.75
CA VAL A 211 10.84 -24.85 -16.53
C VAL A 211 11.45 -25.30 -17.84
N ASP A 212 10.97 -26.41 -18.38
CA ASP A 212 11.43 -26.90 -19.68
C ASP A 212 11.07 -25.95 -20.83
N ILE A 213 12.02 -25.78 -21.74
CA ILE A 213 11.80 -25.14 -23.03
C ILE A 213 11.55 -26.26 -24.06
N PRO A 214 10.41 -26.26 -24.78
CA PRO A 214 10.15 -27.28 -25.80
C PRO A 214 11.30 -27.37 -26.82
N GLY A 215 11.86 -28.58 -26.99
CA GLY A 215 12.94 -28.83 -27.95
C GLY A 215 14.33 -28.35 -27.54
N SER A 216 14.54 -27.95 -26.28
CA SER A 216 15.86 -27.53 -25.77
C SER A 216 16.23 -28.29 -24.49
N ALA A 217 17.53 -28.50 -24.27
CA ALA A 217 18.06 -29.04 -23.01
C ALA A 217 18.16 -27.97 -21.90
N ASN A 218 18.06 -26.69 -22.26
CA ASN A 218 18.11 -25.57 -21.34
C ASN A 218 16.72 -25.26 -20.76
N LYS A 219 16.70 -24.55 -19.63
CA LYS A 219 15.49 -24.19 -18.91
C LYS A 219 15.12 -22.72 -19.10
N ALA A 220 13.83 -22.41 -19.06
CA ALA A 220 13.33 -21.04 -18.95
C ALA A 220 13.22 -20.67 -17.47
N VAL A 221 13.32 -19.38 -17.17
CA VAL A 221 12.98 -18.85 -15.85
C VAL A 221 11.50 -18.51 -15.84
N ARG A 222 10.74 -19.10 -14.92
CA ARG A 222 9.33 -18.78 -14.70
C ARG A 222 9.16 -18.16 -13.32
N SER A 223 8.60 -16.96 -13.28
CA SER A 223 8.17 -16.28 -12.06
C SER A 223 6.64 -16.28 -12.01
N THR A 224 6.06 -16.80 -10.94
CA THR A 224 4.62 -16.88 -10.71
C THR A 224 4.27 -16.15 -9.43
N SER A 225 3.41 -15.15 -9.51
CA SER A 225 2.85 -14.42 -8.39
C SER A 225 1.35 -14.72 -8.27
N THR A 226 0.93 -15.07 -7.05
CA THR A 226 -0.46 -15.39 -6.72
C THR A 226 -0.89 -14.62 -5.48
N LEU A 227 -2.17 -14.27 -5.43
CA LEU A 227 -2.80 -13.63 -4.28
C LEU A 227 -4.07 -14.43 -3.96
N GLN A 228 -4.29 -14.75 -2.69
CA GLN A 228 -5.52 -15.35 -2.19
C GLN A 228 -6.18 -14.39 -1.20
N VAL A 229 -7.44 -14.11 -1.46
CA VAL A 229 -8.33 -13.38 -0.57
C VAL A 229 -9.74 -13.82 -0.92
N ALA A 230 -10.56 -14.16 0.07
CA ALA A 230 -11.92 -14.62 -0.16
C ALA A 230 -12.89 -13.44 -0.33
N SER A 231 -12.78 -12.46 0.56
CA SER A 231 -13.67 -11.31 0.58
C SER A 231 -13.04 -10.12 1.29
N LEU A 232 -13.52 -8.94 0.92
CA LEU A 232 -13.25 -7.67 1.58
C LEU A 232 -14.57 -6.98 1.84
N ASN A 233 -14.62 -6.09 2.81
CA ASN A 233 -15.78 -5.27 3.11
C ASN A 233 -15.40 -3.80 3.00
N LEU A 234 -16.24 -3.02 2.34
CA LEU A 234 -16.17 -1.57 2.35
C LEU A 234 -17.16 -1.02 3.36
N LEU A 235 -16.78 0.04 4.08
CA LEU A 235 -17.64 0.76 5.04
C LEU A 235 -18.30 -0.20 6.04
N ALA A 236 -17.53 -1.16 6.54
CA ALA A 236 -18.04 -2.27 7.35
C ALA A 236 -18.71 -1.76 8.63
N GLY A 237 -19.94 -2.19 8.90
CA GLY A 237 -20.70 -1.74 10.08
C GLY A 237 -21.51 -0.45 9.87
N THR A 238 -21.53 0.10 8.65
CA THR A 238 -22.44 1.18 8.26
C THR A 238 -23.64 0.65 7.45
N PRO A 239 -24.73 1.43 7.28
CA PRO A 239 -25.82 1.08 6.36
C PRO A 239 -25.37 0.89 4.89
N PHE A 240 -24.20 1.44 4.54
CA PHE A 240 -23.62 1.38 3.20
C PHE A 240 -22.55 0.30 3.05
N ALA A 241 -22.52 -0.69 3.95
CA ALA A 241 -21.54 -1.76 3.89
C ALA A 241 -21.66 -2.55 2.58
N VAL A 242 -20.56 -2.67 1.85
CA VAL A 242 -20.47 -3.44 0.59
C VAL A 242 -19.46 -4.58 0.77
N SER A 243 -19.89 -5.82 0.55
CA SER A 243 -19.01 -6.98 0.52
C SER A 243 -18.48 -7.22 -0.89
N LEU A 244 -17.17 -7.18 -1.05
CA LEU A 244 -16.44 -7.49 -2.28
C LEU A 244 -15.97 -8.94 -2.23
N ASN A 245 -16.69 -9.84 -2.90
CA ASN A 245 -16.39 -11.26 -2.93
C ASN A 245 -15.50 -11.61 -4.11
N VAL A 246 -14.40 -12.30 -3.86
CA VAL A 246 -13.43 -12.66 -4.88
C VAL A 246 -13.80 -14.03 -5.43
N VAL A 247 -14.32 -14.04 -6.65
CA VAL A 247 -14.83 -15.25 -7.31
C VAL A 247 -13.71 -16.01 -8.00
N SER A 248 -12.71 -15.30 -8.54
CA SER A 248 -11.54 -15.93 -9.16
C SER A 248 -10.23 -15.37 -8.62
N GLN A 249 -9.28 -16.27 -8.39
CA GLN A 249 -7.97 -15.94 -7.86
C GLN A 249 -7.09 -15.31 -8.97
N PRO A 250 -6.53 -14.09 -8.75
CA PRO A 250 -5.62 -13.50 -9.72
C PRO A 250 -4.27 -14.20 -9.72
N THR A 251 -3.72 -14.44 -10.90
CA THR A 251 -2.41 -15.06 -11.09
C THR A 251 -1.64 -14.29 -12.16
N LEU A 252 -0.39 -13.94 -11.85
CA LEU A 252 0.54 -13.32 -12.78
C LEU A 252 1.73 -14.26 -12.99
N GLN A 253 1.94 -14.71 -14.22
CA GLN A 253 3.05 -15.58 -14.58
C GLN A 253 3.87 -14.90 -15.68
N VAL A 254 5.18 -14.83 -15.46
CA VAL A 254 6.16 -14.33 -16.43
C VAL A 254 7.15 -15.44 -16.72
N THR A 255 7.40 -15.72 -17.99
CA THR A 255 8.36 -16.74 -18.42
C THR A 255 9.35 -16.12 -19.39
N SER A 256 10.64 -16.15 -19.06
CA SER A 256 11.72 -15.76 -19.96
C SER A 256 12.53 -16.98 -20.39
N THR A 257 12.69 -17.13 -21.70
CA THR A 257 13.51 -18.16 -22.34
C THR A 257 14.86 -17.61 -22.81
N GLY A 258 15.09 -16.30 -22.63
CA GLY A 258 16.25 -15.59 -23.17
C GLY A 258 16.10 -15.10 -24.60
N ASP A 259 14.95 -15.33 -25.22
CA ASP A 259 14.54 -14.80 -26.53
C ASP A 259 13.16 -14.14 -26.39
N ALA A 260 13.00 -12.94 -26.94
CA ALA A 260 11.75 -12.18 -26.93
C ALA A 260 10.57 -12.94 -27.55
N LYS A 261 10.80 -13.75 -28.60
CA LYS A 261 9.75 -14.46 -29.34
C LYS A 261 9.14 -15.63 -28.58
N THR A 262 9.91 -16.22 -27.67
CA THR A 262 9.50 -17.40 -26.88
C THR A 262 9.26 -17.07 -25.42
N SER A 263 9.42 -15.81 -25.03
CA SER A 263 9.11 -15.30 -23.69
C SER A 263 7.65 -14.80 -23.63
N SER A 264 7.01 -14.89 -22.46
CA SER A 264 5.59 -14.54 -22.31
C SER A 264 5.22 -14.00 -20.94
N VAL A 265 4.17 -13.17 -20.93
CA VAL A 265 3.44 -12.74 -19.74
C VAL A 265 2.03 -13.31 -19.84
N LYS A 266 1.59 -14.03 -18.81
CA LYS A 266 0.23 -14.55 -18.67
C LYS A 266 -0.38 -13.96 -17.40
N TYR A 267 -1.53 -13.32 -17.53
CA TYR A 267 -2.25 -12.72 -16.41
C TYR A 267 -3.70 -13.17 -16.42
N THR A 268 -4.17 -13.67 -15.28
CA THR A 268 -5.58 -13.93 -15.02
C THR A 268 -6.08 -12.83 -14.09
N ALA A 269 -6.94 -11.96 -14.62
CA ALA A 269 -7.59 -10.91 -13.84
C ALA A 269 -8.52 -11.50 -12.77
N PRO A 270 -8.64 -10.87 -11.59
CA PRO A 270 -9.62 -11.28 -10.60
C PRO A 270 -11.03 -10.97 -11.09
N VAL A 271 -12.00 -11.75 -10.62
CA VAL A 271 -13.42 -11.43 -10.74
C VAL A 271 -13.92 -11.11 -9.34
N ILE A 272 -14.48 -9.90 -9.17
CA ILE A 272 -14.98 -9.43 -7.88
C ILE A 272 -16.48 -9.12 -8.02
N GLU A 273 -17.30 -9.74 -7.17
CA GLU A 273 -18.72 -9.41 -7.03
C GLU A 273 -18.93 -8.50 -5.83
N ALA A 274 -19.41 -7.29 -6.07
CA ALA A 274 -19.79 -6.35 -5.02
C ALA A 274 -21.26 -6.58 -4.63
N LYS A 275 -21.51 -6.83 -3.34
CA LYS A 275 -22.83 -7.12 -2.78
C LYS A 275 -23.15 -6.18 -1.63
N GLN A 276 -24.39 -5.73 -1.53
CA GLN A 276 -24.93 -5.04 -0.36
C GLN A 276 -26.11 -5.85 0.15
N GLY A 277 -25.95 -6.47 1.33
CA GLY A 277 -26.80 -7.58 1.75
C GLY A 277 -26.78 -8.70 0.70
N ASP A 278 -27.95 -9.16 0.28
CA ASP A 278 -28.09 -10.23 -0.73
C ASP A 278 -28.03 -9.72 -2.18
N LYS A 279 -28.04 -8.40 -2.39
CA LYS A 279 -28.13 -7.80 -3.72
C LYS A 279 -26.74 -7.62 -4.32
N VAL A 280 -26.53 -8.18 -5.51
CA VAL A 280 -25.35 -7.87 -6.34
C VAL A 280 -25.51 -6.46 -6.91
N LEU A 281 -24.57 -5.57 -6.60
CA LEU A 281 -24.55 -4.20 -7.10
C LEU A 281 -23.86 -4.14 -8.46
N PHE A 282 -22.69 -4.74 -8.56
CA PHE A 282 -21.88 -4.77 -9.78
C PHE A 282 -20.84 -5.91 -9.71
N LYS A 283 -20.25 -6.21 -10.86
CA LYS A 283 -19.17 -7.18 -11.03
C LYS A 283 -17.98 -6.49 -11.68
N LEU A 284 -16.81 -6.63 -11.09
CA LEU A 284 -15.54 -6.23 -11.69
C LEU A 284 -14.88 -7.45 -12.33
N ASP A 285 -14.52 -7.32 -13.59
CA ASP A 285 -13.76 -8.32 -14.34
C ASP A 285 -12.89 -7.63 -15.41
N ALA A 286 -12.16 -8.39 -16.22
CA ALA A 286 -11.29 -7.82 -17.25
C ALA A 286 -12.04 -6.96 -18.28
N ALA A 287 -13.35 -7.19 -18.48
CA ALA A 287 -14.17 -6.41 -19.41
C ALA A 287 -14.72 -5.14 -18.75
N ASN A 288 -14.98 -5.18 -17.44
CA ASN A 288 -15.47 -4.06 -16.64
C ASN A 288 -14.54 -3.82 -15.45
N PRO A 289 -13.32 -3.29 -15.68
CA PRO A 289 -12.28 -3.27 -14.65
C PRO A 289 -12.46 -2.16 -13.62
N THR A 290 -13.39 -1.24 -13.82
CA THR A 290 -13.58 -0.06 -12.96
C THR A 290 -15.05 0.14 -12.60
N PHE A 291 -15.31 0.57 -11.37
CA PHE A 291 -16.63 1.00 -10.93
C PHE A 291 -16.52 2.18 -9.97
N ASP A 292 -17.36 3.18 -10.19
CA ASP A 292 -17.38 4.42 -9.44
C ASP A 292 -18.64 4.47 -8.55
N VAL A 293 -18.44 4.56 -7.24
CA VAL A 293 -19.54 4.74 -6.27
C VAL A 293 -19.58 6.21 -5.84
N PRO A 294 -20.63 6.97 -6.18
CA PRO A 294 -20.73 8.37 -5.78
C PRO A 294 -20.90 8.51 -4.26
N ILE A 295 -20.24 9.51 -3.69
CA ILE A 295 -20.38 9.94 -2.29
C ILE A 295 -21.07 11.30 -2.32
N GLY A 296 -22.26 11.40 -1.73
CA GLY A 296 -23.05 12.61 -1.75
C GLY A 296 -23.58 13.05 -0.40
N ILE A 297 -23.83 14.34 -0.25
CA ILE A 297 -24.51 14.90 0.92
C ILE A 297 -25.99 15.07 0.56
N PRO A 298 -26.94 14.53 1.36
CA PRO A 298 -28.36 14.70 1.08
C PRO A 298 -28.73 16.18 1.22
N LEU A 299 -29.45 16.76 0.25
CA LEU A 299 -29.97 18.13 0.32
C LEU A 299 -31.18 18.21 1.27
N PRO A 300 -31.59 19.40 1.77
CA PRO A 300 -32.58 19.51 2.84
C PRO A 300 -33.92 18.82 2.52
N ASP A 301 -34.36 18.93 1.28
CA ASP A 301 -35.59 18.30 0.77
C ASP A 301 -35.53 16.76 0.83
N LEU A 302 -34.33 16.19 0.70
CA LEU A 302 -34.12 14.75 0.86
C LEU A 302 -34.04 14.36 2.34
N THR A 303 -33.34 15.15 3.16
CA THR A 303 -33.17 14.88 4.59
C THR A 303 -34.50 14.75 5.33
N THR A 304 -35.52 15.52 4.96
CA THR A 304 -36.86 15.43 5.57
C THR A 304 -37.58 14.12 5.27
N GLN A 305 -37.24 13.48 4.15
CA GLN A 305 -37.88 12.26 3.65
C GLN A 305 -37.13 10.99 4.07
N LEU A 306 -35.84 11.07 4.38
CA LEU A 306 -35.03 9.91 4.75
C LEU A 306 -35.40 9.36 6.14
N PRO A 307 -35.20 8.06 6.40
CA PRO A 307 -35.24 7.50 7.75
C PRO A 307 -34.19 8.14 8.66
N ASP A 308 -34.47 8.24 9.97
CA ASP A 308 -33.59 8.91 10.94
C ASP A 308 -32.13 8.42 10.91
N ALA A 309 -31.93 7.12 10.64
CA ALA A 309 -30.60 6.51 10.51
C ALA A 309 -29.77 7.07 9.34
N LEU A 310 -30.40 7.65 8.30
CA LEU A 310 -29.74 8.17 7.10
C LEU A 310 -29.75 9.70 7.02
N LYS A 311 -30.64 10.39 7.75
CA LYS A 311 -30.81 11.86 7.68
C LYS A 311 -29.51 12.65 7.87
N LYS A 312 -28.63 12.13 8.72
CA LYS A 312 -27.39 12.81 9.13
C LYS A 312 -26.13 12.18 8.53
N LEU A 313 -26.26 11.23 7.61
CA LEU A 313 -25.11 10.56 7.02
C LEU A 313 -24.97 10.97 5.55
N PRO A 314 -23.73 11.10 5.05
CA PRO A 314 -23.52 11.11 3.61
C PRO A 314 -24.07 9.84 2.98
N LEU A 315 -24.65 9.98 1.79
CA LEU A 315 -25.20 8.91 1.00
C LEU A 315 -24.12 8.33 0.10
N ILE A 316 -23.89 7.03 0.22
CA ILE A 316 -22.93 6.30 -0.61
C ILE A 316 -23.70 5.46 -1.63
N GLY A 317 -23.39 5.66 -2.91
CA GLY A 317 -24.01 4.93 -4.01
C GLY A 317 -25.44 5.37 -4.29
N ASP A 318 -26.25 4.44 -4.78
CA ASP A 318 -27.67 4.64 -5.06
C ASP A 318 -28.50 4.48 -3.79
N LEU A 319 -29.33 5.48 -3.49
CA LEU A 319 -30.25 5.48 -2.36
C LEU A 319 -31.14 4.24 -2.33
N ALA A 320 -31.51 3.69 -3.50
CA ALA A 320 -32.31 2.47 -3.59
C ALA A 320 -31.66 1.27 -2.89
N ASN A 321 -30.34 1.24 -2.79
CA ASN A 321 -29.63 0.15 -2.12
C ASN A 321 -29.43 0.37 -0.62
N ALA A 322 -29.53 1.63 -0.16
CA ALA A 322 -29.39 1.99 1.25
C ALA A 322 -30.72 1.95 2.02
N LEU A 323 -31.84 2.02 1.32
CA LEU A 323 -33.16 1.92 1.91
C LEU A 323 -33.52 0.47 2.27
N PRO A 324 -34.26 0.24 3.37
CA PRO A 324 -34.86 -1.07 3.66
C PRO A 324 -35.70 -1.58 2.50
N LYS A 325 -35.71 -2.90 2.27
CA LYS A 325 -36.41 -3.53 1.12
C LYS A 325 -37.92 -3.19 1.08
N ASP A 326 -38.50 -2.94 2.24
CA ASP A 326 -39.90 -2.62 2.51
C ASP A 326 -40.17 -1.11 2.65
N SER A 327 -39.17 -0.26 2.40
CA SER A 327 -39.31 1.19 2.50
C SER A 327 -40.33 1.74 1.49
N PRO A 328 -41.27 2.59 1.89
CA PRO A 328 -42.21 3.25 0.96
C PRO A 328 -41.47 4.16 -0.04
N LEU A 329 -40.24 4.57 0.28
CA LEU A 329 -39.40 5.41 -0.57
C LEU A 329 -38.72 4.63 -1.69
N GLN A 330 -38.76 3.30 -1.67
CA GLN A 330 -38.08 2.45 -2.64
C GLN A 330 -38.51 2.75 -4.08
N SER A 331 -39.81 3.03 -4.29
CA SER A 331 -40.39 3.38 -5.59
C SER A 331 -39.93 4.74 -6.13
N LYS A 332 -39.50 5.65 -5.25
CA LYS A 332 -39.05 7.01 -5.60
C LYS A 332 -37.53 7.18 -5.46
N ALA A 333 -36.80 6.13 -5.11
CA ALA A 333 -35.39 6.20 -4.77
C ALA A 333 -34.55 6.85 -5.88
N GLY A 334 -34.83 6.55 -7.15
CA GLY A 334 -34.12 7.15 -8.29
C GLY A 334 -34.35 8.66 -8.45
N GLU A 335 -35.53 9.17 -8.12
CA GLU A 335 -35.82 10.62 -8.12
C GLU A 335 -35.17 11.30 -6.92
N LEU A 336 -35.30 10.69 -5.75
CA LEU A 336 -34.71 11.16 -4.51
C LEU A 336 -33.17 11.18 -4.57
N ASN A 337 -32.56 10.25 -5.30
CA ASN A 337 -31.12 10.21 -5.50
C ASN A 337 -30.58 11.42 -6.29
N LYS A 338 -31.44 12.21 -6.96
CA LYS A 338 -31.07 13.49 -7.58
C LYS A 338 -30.99 14.65 -6.59
N LEU A 339 -31.57 14.47 -5.40
CA LEU A 339 -31.58 15.46 -4.31
C LEU A 339 -30.37 15.28 -3.37
N LYS A 340 -29.24 14.81 -3.91
CA LYS A 340 -27.96 14.77 -3.20
C LYS A 340 -26.92 15.55 -4.00
N LEU A 341 -26.00 16.18 -3.30
CA LEU A 341 -24.83 16.79 -3.90
C LEU A 341 -23.67 15.80 -3.84
N ASP A 342 -23.20 15.32 -4.99
CA ASP A 342 -22.02 14.47 -5.06
C ASP A 342 -20.76 15.29 -4.74
N ILE A 343 -20.04 14.86 -3.71
CA ILE A 343 -18.84 15.52 -3.19
C ILE A 343 -17.56 14.72 -3.50
N GLY A 344 -17.69 13.44 -3.81
CA GLY A 344 -16.57 12.54 -4.06
C GLY A 344 -17.01 11.31 -4.84
N VAL A 345 -16.03 10.55 -5.32
CA VAL A 345 -16.26 9.24 -5.90
C VAL A 345 -15.32 8.24 -5.25
N LEU A 346 -15.88 7.12 -4.79
CA LEU A 346 -15.11 5.95 -4.42
C LEU A 346 -14.93 5.08 -5.66
N ARG A 347 -13.76 5.16 -6.28
CA ARG A 347 -13.41 4.36 -7.45
C ARG A 347 -12.79 3.04 -7.02
N LEU A 348 -13.40 1.95 -7.44
CA LEU A 348 -12.80 0.62 -7.40
C LEU A 348 -12.24 0.31 -8.79
N SER A 349 -11.02 -0.22 -8.83
CA SER A 349 -10.47 -0.75 -10.07
C SER A 349 -9.68 -2.04 -9.87
N ILE A 350 -9.68 -2.89 -10.89
CA ILE A 350 -8.91 -4.13 -10.93
C ILE A 350 -8.05 -4.16 -12.21
N ALA A 351 -7.24 -5.21 -12.35
CA ALA A 351 -6.58 -5.57 -13.61
C ALA A 351 -5.59 -4.52 -14.14
N GLY A 352 -4.83 -3.87 -13.25
CA GLY A 352 -3.76 -2.92 -13.60
C GLY A 352 -2.48 -3.58 -14.12
N LEU A 353 -2.57 -4.42 -15.17
CA LEU A 353 -1.40 -5.09 -15.76
C LEU A 353 -0.47 -4.07 -16.43
N GLN A 354 0.77 -4.03 -15.99
CA GLN A 354 1.87 -3.34 -16.65
C GLN A 354 2.95 -4.36 -16.98
N GLN A 355 3.50 -4.28 -18.19
CA GLN A 355 4.54 -5.19 -18.64
C GLN A 355 5.69 -4.40 -19.26
N LYS A 356 6.90 -4.86 -19.00
CA LYS A 356 8.12 -4.37 -19.61
C LYS A 356 8.93 -5.58 -20.05
N ALA A 357 9.36 -5.57 -21.30
CA ALA A 357 10.26 -6.56 -21.86
C ALA A 357 11.43 -5.82 -22.51
N GLU A 358 12.65 -6.28 -22.27
CA GLU A 358 13.84 -5.69 -22.85
C GLU A 358 14.90 -6.74 -23.14
N ASP A 359 15.55 -6.61 -24.30
CA ASP A 359 16.77 -7.34 -24.60
C ASP A 359 17.93 -6.68 -23.86
N VAL A 360 18.72 -7.49 -23.19
CA VAL A 360 19.88 -7.04 -22.43
C VAL A 360 21.12 -7.57 -23.13
N THR A 361 22.08 -6.71 -23.41
CA THR A 361 23.36 -7.07 -24.05
C THR A 361 24.52 -7.14 -23.06
N GLN A 362 24.37 -6.52 -21.88
CA GLN A 362 25.35 -6.50 -20.80
C GLN A 362 24.66 -6.62 -19.43
N PRO A 363 25.23 -7.37 -18.47
CA PRO A 363 26.54 -8.05 -18.55
C PRO A 363 26.54 -9.27 -19.48
N LEU A 364 25.37 -9.86 -19.78
CA LEU A 364 25.22 -11.00 -20.69
C LEU A 364 24.02 -10.82 -21.60
N LYS A 365 24.11 -11.39 -22.81
CA LYS A 365 23.04 -11.35 -23.80
C LYS A 365 21.85 -12.19 -23.34
N GLY A 366 20.66 -11.62 -23.26
CA GLY A 366 19.45 -12.33 -22.88
C GLY A 366 18.20 -11.47 -23.00
N HIS A 367 17.09 -11.97 -22.47
CA HIS A 367 15.80 -11.29 -22.51
C HIS A 367 15.19 -11.20 -21.11
N HIS A 368 14.85 -10.00 -20.70
CA HIS A 368 14.26 -9.70 -19.40
C HIS A 368 12.79 -9.38 -19.59
N VAL A 369 11.94 -10.04 -18.82
CA VAL A 369 10.51 -9.76 -18.78
C VAL A 369 10.11 -9.47 -17.34
N ALA A 370 9.43 -8.35 -17.15
CA ALA A 370 8.84 -7.96 -15.89
C ALA A 370 7.38 -7.61 -16.12
N ALA A 371 6.53 -8.01 -15.18
CA ALA A 371 5.15 -7.58 -15.15
C ALA A 371 4.75 -7.26 -13.71
N SER A 372 3.84 -6.30 -13.57
CA SER A 372 3.11 -6.05 -12.35
C SER A 372 1.61 -6.04 -12.63
N ALA A 373 0.83 -6.49 -11.66
CA ALA A 373 -0.62 -6.44 -11.72
C ALA A 373 -1.19 -6.12 -10.35
N ARG A 374 -2.36 -5.50 -10.32
CA ARG A 374 -3.05 -5.12 -9.09
C ARG A 374 -4.39 -5.83 -9.02
N MET A 375 -4.68 -6.44 -7.88
CA MET A 375 -5.96 -7.12 -7.67
C MET A 375 -7.07 -6.10 -7.46
N LEU A 376 -6.92 -5.19 -6.49
CA LEU A 376 -7.90 -4.16 -6.20
C LEU A 376 -7.21 -2.87 -5.80
N ASP A 377 -7.52 -1.81 -6.53
CA ASP A 377 -7.23 -0.44 -6.15
C ASP A 377 -8.53 0.22 -5.69
N LEU A 378 -8.48 0.87 -4.53
CA LEU A 378 -9.53 1.75 -4.04
C LEU A 378 -8.99 3.18 -4.02
N GLN A 379 -9.69 4.09 -4.68
CA GLN A 379 -9.34 5.50 -4.71
C GLN A 379 -10.53 6.31 -4.21
N VAL A 380 -10.27 7.23 -3.30
CA VAL A 380 -11.22 8.29 -2.97
C VAL A 380 -10.85 9.50 -3.81
N LEU A 381 -11.62 9.75 -4.86
CA LEU A 381 -11.38 10.83 -5.80
C LEU A 381 -12.18 12.06 -5.37
N PRO A 382 -11.55 13.25 -5.32
CA PRO A 382 -12.28 14.47 -5.08
C PRO A 382 -13.11 14.83 -6.30
N THR A 383 -14.26 15.47 -6.07
CA THR A 383 -14.99 16.16 -7.13
C THR A 383 -14.77 17.66 -7.01
N GLN A 384 -14.88 18.37 -8.13
CA GLN A 384 -14.85 19.84 -8.14
C GLN A 384 -16.11 20.46 -7.51
N ALA A 385 -17.13 19.67 -7.16
CA ALA A 385 -18.40 20.16 -6.65
C ALA A 385 -18.24 20.93 -5.33
N LEU A 386 -17.32 20.48 -4.46
CA LEU A 386 -17.01 21.17 -3.20
C LEU A 386 -16.16 22.45 -3.39
N GLY A 387 -15.45 22.60 -4.51
CA GLY A 387 -14.61 23.79 -4.77
C GLY A 387 -13.53 24.04 -3.71
N LEU A 388 -12.98 22.97 -3.11
CA LEU A 388 -11.89 23.07 -2.14
C LEU A 388 -10.55 23.24 -2.88
N PRO A 389 -9.77 24.29 -2.57
CA PRO A 389 -8.52 24.55 -3.28
C PRO A 389 -7.43 23.53 -2.91
N GLY A 390 -6.58 23.20 -3.89
CA GLY A 390 -5.34 22.45 -3.65
C GLY A 390 -5.49 20.95 -3.39
N LEU A 391 -6.65 20.34 -3.67
CA LEU A 391 -6.84 18.89 -3.48
C LEU A 391 -5.94 18.06 -4.42
N PRO A 392 -5.39 16.93 -3.95
CA PRO A 392 -4.63 16.00 -4.79
C PRO A 392 -5.53 15.29 -5.81
N SER A 393 -4.92 14.60 -6.78
CA SER A 393 -5.63 13.78 -7.78
C SER A 393 -6.48 12.66 -7.16
N ALA A 394 -6.03 12.13 -6.02
CA ALA A 394 -6.78 11.24 -5.14
C ALA A 394 -6.56 11.64 -3.67
N LEU A 395 -7.64 11.70 -2.89
CA LEU A 395 -7.62 12.06 -1.47
C LEU A 395 -6.97 10.95 -0.63
N ALA A 396 -7.23 9.70 -1.00
CA ALA A 396 -6.61 8.51 -0.47
C ALA A 396 -6.58 7.42 -1.55
N GLN A 397 -5.53 6.60 -1.56
CA GLN A 397 -5.43 5.43 -2.41
C GLN A 397 -4.94 4.23 -1.61
N VAL A 398 -5.63 3.11 -1.79
CA VAL A 398 -5.24 1.81 -1.24
C VAL A 398 -5.11 0.83 -2.38
N SER A 399 -3.96 0.15 -2.44
CA SER A 399 -3.74 -0.95 -3.37
C SER A 399 -3.61 -2.25 -2.57
N LEU A 400 -4.42 -3.23 -2.90
CA LEU A 400 -4.43 -4.55 -2.27
C LEU A 400 -3.97 -5.60 -3.26
N GLY A 401 -3.03 -6.44 -2.81
CA GLY A 401 -2.59 -7.60 -3.57
C GLY A 401 -1.84 -7.25 -4.83
N GLU A 402 -0.82 -6.40 -4.70
CA GLU A 402 0.12 -6.13 -5.77
C GLU A 402 0.93 -7.40 -6.09
N GLN A 403 0.91 -7.77 -7.36
CA GLN A 403 1.64 -8.91 -7.90
C GLN A 403 2.80 -8.37 -8.74
N ILE A 404 4.01 -8.83 -8.45
CA ILE A 404 5.20 -8.50 -9.24
C ILE A 404 5.84 -9.83 -9.63
N ALA A 405 6.07 -10.01 -10.92
CA ALA A 405 6.76 -11.17 -11.46
C ALA A 405 7.87 -10.70 -12.40
N ARG A 406 9.06 -11.26 -12.23
CA ARG A 406 10.25 -10.91 -13.01
C ARG A 406 10.95 -12.20 -13.42
N ALA A 407 11.21 -12.36 -14.70
CA ALA A 407 12.00 -13.45 -15.23
C ALA A 407 13.07 -12.92 -16.16
N ALA A 408 14.31 -13.33 -15.93
CA ALA A 408 15.44 -13.04 -16.78
C ALA A 408 16.14 -14.36 -17.10
N ALA A 409 16.43 -14.59 -18.36
CA ALA A 409 17.21 -15.75 -18.79
C ALA A 409 18.24 -15.33 -19.84
N PRO A 410 19.43 -15.94 -19.85
CA PRO A 410 20.43 -15.70 -20.89
C PRO A 410 19.94 -16.26 -22.22
N ALA A 411 20.51 -15.77 -23.33
CA ALA A 411 20.19 -16.23 -24.66
C ALA A 411 20.39 -17.76 -24.77
N GLY A 412 19.34 -18.47 -25.19
CA GLY A 412 19.32 -19.94 -25.26
C GLY A 412 18.83 -20.65 -23.98
N GLY A 413 18.56 -19.92 -22.90
CA GLY A 413 18.03 -20.46 -21.64
C GLY A 413 19.10 -20.79 -20.59
N VAL A 414 18.65 -21.10 -19.38
CA VAL A 414 19.50 -21.44 -18.22
C VAL A 414 20.03 -22.87 -18.38
N VAL A 415 21.34 -23.04 -18.20
CA VAL A 415 22.00 -24.35 -18.24
C VAL A 415 22.01 -24.96 -16.84
N CYS A 416 21.49 -26.18 -16.72
CA CYS A 416 21.62 -27.00 -15.51
C CYS A 416 22.85 -27.89 -15.61
N GLY A 417 23.81 -27.74 -14.71
CA GLY A 417 24.98 -28.62 -14.65
C GLY A 417 25.98 -28.20 -13.58
N THR A 418 26.88 -29.11 -13.23
CA THR A 418 28.08 -28.79 -12.45
C THR A 418 28.80 -27.67 -13.16
N ALA A 419 28.89 -26.50 -12.53
CA ALA A 419 29.85 -25.50 -12.91
C ALA A 419 31.19 -26.26 -13.07
N GLY A 420 31.69 -26.37 -14.30
CA GLY A 420 33.14 -26.42 -14.46
C GLY A 420 33.61 -25.21 -13.69
N GLY A 421 34.36 -25.44 -12.60
CA GLY A 421 34.87 -24.35 -11.78
C GLY A 421 35.46 -23.26 -12.67
N PRO A 422 35.48 -21.99 -12.23
CA PRO A 422 36.12 -20.94 -13.01
C PRO A 422 37.46 -21.47 -13.53
N PRO A 423 37.77 -21.32 -14.84
CA PRO A 423 39.01 -21.84 -15.40
C PRO A 423 40.14 -21.37 -14.48
N ALA A 424 40.91 -22.32 -13.97
CA ALA A 424 42.00 -22.02 -13.07
C ALA A 424 42.82 -20.90 -13.72
N PRO A 425 43.07 -19.77 -13.02
CA PRO A 425 43.85 -18.69 -13.59
C PRO A 425 45.18 -19.28 -14.08
N PRO A 426 45.64 -18.90 -15.28
CA PRO A 426 46.85 -19.46 -15.85
C PRO A 426 48.00 -19.33 -14.84
N ALA A 427 48.67 -20.45 -14.58
CA ALA A 427 49.74 -20.51 -13.59
C ALA A 427 50.82 -19.47 -13.92
N ASN A 428 51.11 -18.63 -12.92
CA ASN A 428 52.30 -17.81 -12.74
C ASN A 428 52.75 -16.92 -13.91
N LYS A 429 52.28 -15.67 -13.88
CA LYS A 429 53.20 -14.52 -13.98
C LYS A 429 53.00 -13.65 -12.73
N PRO A 430 54.08 -13.19 -12.06
CA PRO A 430 53.94 -12.32 -10.90
C PRO A 430 53.18 -11.06 -11.32
N ALA A 431 52.05 -10.81 -10.67
CA ALA A 431 51.26 -9.62 -10.92
C ALA A 431 52.09 -8.37 -10.58
N PRO A 432 52.09 -7.33 -11.43
CA PRO A 432 52.59 -6.03 -11.02
C PRO A 432 51.77 -5.56 -9.81
N LYS A 433 52.41 -4.98 -8.79
CA LYS A 433 51.74 -4.44 -7.59
C LYS A 433 50.58 -3.54 -8.03
N GLU A 434 49.35 -4.02 -7.87
CA GLU A 434 48.15 -3.24 -8.12
C GLU A 434 48.03 -2.13 -7.06
N PRO A 435 47.56 -0.92 -7.43
CA PRO A 435 47.19 0.08 -6.44
C PRO A 435 46.02 -0.46 -5.60
N HIS A 436 46.05 -0.22 -4.30
CA HIS A 436 44.97 -0.63 -3.38
C HIS A 436 43.61 -0.18 -3.89
N LEU A 437 42.74 -1.15 -4.23
CA LEU A 437 41.34 -0.90 -4.55
C LEU A 437 40.67 -0.18 -3.38
N ALA A 438 39.85 0.82 -3.69
CA ALA A 438 39.13 1.62 -2.72
C ALA A 438 38.22 0.72 -1.87
N TYR A 439 38.57 0.57 -0.59
CA TYR A 439 37.73 -0.05 0.42
C TYR A 439 36.35 0.63 0.40
N THR A 440 35.31 -0.13 0.05
CA THR A 440 33.92 0.33 0.16
C THR A 440 33.62 0.65 1.63
N SER A 441 33.04 1.82 1.86
CA SER A 441 32.81 2.54 3.14
C SER A 441 32.02 1.81 4.24
N ALA A 442 31.70 0.53 4.09
CA ALA A 442 30.93 -0.25 5.07
C ALA A 442 31.68 -0.47 6.40
N TYR A 443 33.01 -0.60 6.38
CA TYR A 443 33.82 -0.75 7.60
C TYR A 443 34.17 0.58 8.28
N GLN A 444 34.04 1.71 7.57
CA GLN A 444 34.21 3.05 8.16
C GLN A 444 32.93 3.53 8.88
N ALA A 445 31.77 2.94 8.57
CA ALA A 445 30.51 3.25 9.24
C ALA A 445 30.44 2.70 10.68
N ILE A 446 31.15 1.61 10.99
CA ILE A 446 31.17 0.99 12.32
C ILE A 446 31.71 1.97 13.38
N PRO A 447 32.90 2.58 13.22
CA PRO A 447 33.38 3.57 14.20
C PRO A 447 32.55 4.86 14.23
N MET A 448 31.91 5.26 13.13
CA MET A 448 30.97 6.41 13.13
C MET A 448 29.68 6.12 13.90
N PHE A 449 29.14 4.90 13.80
CA PHE A 449 27.97 4.47 14.55
C PHE A 449 28.25 4.42 16.06
N TRP A 450 29.40 3.88 16.44
CA TRP A 450 29.82 3.82 17.85
C TRP A 450 30.15 5.20 18.42
N THR A 451 30.78 6.09 17.66
CA THR A 451 31.03 7.47 18.11
C THR A 451 29.76 8.29 18.23
N GLY A 452 28.80 8.14 17.30
CA GLY A 452 27.47 8.76 17.42
C GLY A 452 26.69 8.28 18.65
N THR A 453 26.72 6.97 18.92
CA THR A 453 26.07 6.39 20.11
C THR A 453 26.71 6.87 21.41
N ALA A 454 28.05 6.96 21.44
CA ALA A 454 28.78 7.49 22.59
C ALA A 454 28.46 8.97 22.86
N MET A 455 28.38 9.81 21.81
CA MET A 455 28.00 11.21 21.97
C MET A 455 26.57 11.38 22.50
N LEU A 456 25.63 10.54 22.06
CA LEU A 456 24.25 10.54 22.57
C LEU A 456 24.20 10.19 24.06
N MET A 457 24.94 9.17 24.49
CA MET A 457 25.04 8.79 25.90
C MET A 457 25.67 9.90 26.76
N VAL A 458 26.73 10.55 26.26
CA VAL A 458 27.35 11.70 26.96
C VAL A 458 26.37 12.88 27.07
N GLY A 459 25.61 13.18 26.03
CA GLY A 459 24.57 14.21 26.05
C GLY A 459 23.48 13.93 27.10
N VAL A 460 23.00 12.68 27.18
CA VAL A 460 22.00 12.27 28.18
C VAL A 460 22.55 12.40 29.60
N ILE A 461 23.81 12.00 29.84
CA ILE A 461 24.44 12.12 31.16
C ILE A 461 24.61 13.59 31.56
N LEU A 462 25.02 14.46 30.63
CA LEU A 462 25.16 15.90 30.91
C LEU A 462 23.82 16.56 31.24
N VAL A 463 22.75 16.20 30.54
CA VAL A 463 21.39 16.71 30.84
C VAL A 463 20.85 16.16 32.16
N ALA A 464 21.16 14.90 32.50
CA ALA A 464 20.75 14.28 33.75
C ALA A 464 21.55 14.78 34.97
N ALA A 465 22.81 15.19 34.77
CA ALA A 465 23.70 15.70 35.81
C ALA A 465 23.54 17.21 36.08
N LEU A 466 22.80 17.94 35.25
CA LEU A 466 22.48 19.35 35.50
C LEU A 466 21.51 19.47 36.70
N PRO A 467 21.88 20.22 37.76
CA PRO A 467 21.04 20.35 38.94
C PRO A 467 19.72 21.07 38.61
N ARG A 468 18.60 20.36 38.77
CA ARG A 468 17.20 20.82 38.60
C ARG A 468 16.76 21.87 39.64
N HIS A 469 17.55 22.92 39.88
CA HIS A 469 17.27 23.88 40.95
C HIS A 469 16.62 25.21 40.52
N ARG A 470 16.16 25.40 39.27
CA ARG A 470 15.58 26.70 38.87
C ARG A 470 14.17 26.74 38.26
N ILE A 471 13.49 25.63 37.98
CA ILE A 471 12.15 25.71 37.36
C ILE A 471 11.00 25.81 38.40
N ARG A 472 11.25 25.51 39.69
CA ARG A 472 10.19 25.60 40.72
C ARG A 472 9.82 27.02 41.20
N ARG A 473 10.55 28.07 40.80
CA ARG A 473 10.23 29.45 41.22
C ARG A 473 9.30 30.22 40.28
N ALA A 474 9.03 29.73 39.07
CA ALA A 474 8.14 30.41 38.13
C ALA A 474 6.65 30.05 38.31
N GLN A 475 6.33 28.93 38.99
CA GLN A 475 4.94 28.49 39.19
C GLN A 475 4.31 28.97 40.50
N ALA A 476 5.09 29.44 41.48
CA ALA A 476 4.55 29.91 42.76
C ALA A 476 4.09 31.39 42.75
N ALA A 477 4.26 32.11 41.64
CA ALA A 477 3.87 33.52 41.52
C ALA A 477 2.55 33.74 40.75
N ALA A 478 1.93 32.67 40.23
CA ALA A 478 0.68 32.75 39.46
C ALA A 478 -0.58 32.44 40.26
N ASP A 479 -0.46 31.92 41.49
CA ASP A 479 -1.57 31.53 42.37
C ASP A 479 -1.74 32.45 43.59
N ALA A 480 -1.28 33.71 43.52
CA ALA A 480 -1.60 34.68 44.56
C ALA A 480 -3.06 35.16 44.41
N PRO A 481 -3.95 34.94 45.40
CA PRO A 481 -5.32 35.44 45.35
C PRO A 481 -5.34 36.97 45.44
N ALA A 482 -6.21 37.59 44.63
CA ALA A 482 -6.46 39.02 44.64
C ALA A 482 -7.02 39.48 46.01
N PRO A 483 -6.65 40.67 46.51
CA PRO A 483 -7.19 41.20 47.75
C PRO A 483 -8.66 41.59 47.58
N GLU A 484 -9.50 41.15 48.54
CA GLU A 484 -10.85 41.63 48.81
C GLU A 484 -10.83 43.14 49.02
N GLU A 485 -11.60 43.85 48.20
CA GLU A 485 -11.94 45.26 48.36
C GLU A 485 -13.15 45.32 49.29
N ASP A 486 -12.87 45.51 50.58
CA ASP A 486 -13.84 45.76 51.65
C ASP A 486 -14.32 47.20 51.52
N ASP A 487 -15.57 47.37 51.09
CA ASP A 487 -16.25 48.65 50.95
C ASP A 487 -17.44 48.66 51.91
N GLN A 488 -17.30 49.39 53.03
CA GLN A 488 -18.38 49.95 53.86
C GLN A 488 -17.79 50.87 54.96
N PRO A 489 -18.53 51.87 55.48
CA PRO A 489 -19.91 52.27 55.20
C PRO A 489 -20.10 53.62 54.49
#